data_AF-A0A1H0VIU4-F1
#
_entry.id   AF-A0A1H0VIU4-F1
#
_cell.length_a   1.000
_cell.length_b   1.000
_cell.length_c   1.000
_cell.angle_alpha   90.00
_cell.angle_beta   90.00
_cell.angle_gamma   90.00
#
_symmetry.space_group_name_H-M   'P 1'
#
loop_
_entity.id
_entity.type
_entity.pdbx_description
1 polymer ?
#
loop_
_entity_poly.entity_id
_entity_poly.type
_entity_poly.pdbx_seq_one_letter_code
_entity_poly.pdbx_strand_id
1 'polypeptide(L)' 'MEDNVKSGGSEGENGSPNGGRLIQATLVIRVWRDTESPEPFRARIIAGSPNGDEHTISYARDRAEVVAAVNRWLDNLPDD' A
#
# COMPACT_ATOMS: atom_id res chain seq x y z
N MET A 1 60.53 -0.76 -4.88
CA MET A 1 59.35 -0.22 -5.59
C MET A 1 58.61 -1.44 -6.08
N GLU A 2 57.66 -1.88 -5.27
CA GLU A 2 56.77 -2.99 -5.55
C GLU A 2 55.57 -2.43 -6.29
N ASP A 3 55.31 -2.87 -7.51
CA ASP A 3 54.01 -2.68 -8.14
C ASP A 3 53.56 -4.02 -8.70
N ASN A 4 52.73 -4.67 -7.88
CA ASN A 4 52.22 -6.00 -8.06
C ASN A 4 51.03 -5.95 -9.04
N VAL A 5 51.16 -6.59 -10.19
CA VAL A 5 50.05 -6.75 -11.14
C VAL A 5 49.08 -7.77 -10.57
N LYS A 6 47.88 -7.33 -10.16
CA LYS A 6 46.75 -8.23 -9.90
C LYS A 6 45.62 -7.95 -10.89
N SER A 7 45.57 -8.80 -11.90
CA SER A 7 44.40 -9.04 -12.75
C SER A 7 43.24 -9.56 -11.92
N GLY A 8 42.02 -9.26 -12.39
CA GLY A 8 40.87 -10.13 -12.23
C GLY A 8 40.05 -9.88 -10.98
N GLY A 9 38.92 -9.21 -11.19
CA GLY A 9 37.80 -9.14 -10.26
C GLY A 9 36.58 -8.71 -11.05
N SER A 10 36.12 -9.58 -11.94
CA SER A 10 34.88 -9.38 -12.70
C SER A 10 33.77 -8.96 -11.77
N GLU A 11 33.02 -7.97 -12.22
CA GLU A 11 31.73 -7.56 -11.71
C GLU A 11 30.85 -8.79 -11.46
N GLY A 12 30.84 -9.23 -10.21
CA GLY A 12 29.78 -10.08 -9.71
C GLY A 12 28.58 -9.17 -9.53
N GLU A 13 27.78 -9.03 -10.59
CA GLU A 13 26.37 -8.67 -10.47
C GLU A 13 25.79 -9.52 -9.33
N ASN A 14 25.58 -8.90 -8.18
CA ASN A 14 24.69 -9.43 -7.17
C ASN A 14 23.28 -9.34 -7.75
N GLY A 15 22.98 -10.26 -8.66
CA GLY A 15 21.63 -10.64 -9.00
C GLY A 15 20.99 -11.16 -7.71
N SER A 16 20.35 -10.25 -6.98
CA SER A 16 19.51 -10.60 -5.84
C SER A 16 18.44 -11.57 -6.33
N PRO A 17 18.42 -12.82 -5.85
CA PRO A 17 17.45 -13.79 -6.30
C PRO A 17 16.12 -13.45 -5.61
N ASN A 18 15.12 -13.07 -6.39
CA ASN A 18 13.73 -12.96 -5.92
C ASN A 18 13.52 -12.08 -4.68
N GLY A 19 13.94 -10.82 -4.75
CA GLY A 19 13.41 -9.78 -3.86
C GLY A 19 11.98 -9.40 -4.27
N GLY A 20 11.03 -10.33 -4.19
CA GLY A 20 9.61 -10.02 -4.31
C GLY A 20 9.31 -8.93 -3.31
N ARG A 21 9.14 -7.69 -3.79
CA ARG A 21 8.89 -6.53 -2.93
C ARG A 21 7.56 -6.81 -2.27
N LEU A 22 7.57 -7.26 -1.00
CA LEU A 22 6.36 -7.53 -0.23
C LEU A 22 5.43 -6.35 -0.41
N ILE A 23 4.29 -6.63 -1.04
CA ILE A 23 3.38 -5.58 -1.44
C ILE A 23 2.63 -5.11 -0.19
N GLN A 24 3.11 -4.01 0.39
CA GLN A 24 2.50 -3.40 1.58
C GLN A 24 1.41 -2.42 1.14
N ALA A 25 0.19 -2.92 1.04
CA ALA A 25 -1.00 -2.08 0.94
C ALA A 25 -1.62 -1.86 2.33
N THR A 26 -2.17 -0.68 2.59
CA THR A 26 -2.83 -0.37 3.88
C THR A 26 -4.20 0.26 3.64
N LEU A 27 -5.21 -0.18 4.39
CA LEU A 27 -6.53 0.44 4.44
C LEU A 27 -6.83 0.90 5.87
N VAL A 28 -7.11 2.19 6.04
CA VAL A 28 -7.51 2.77 7.33
C VAL A 28 -8.94 3.26 7.25
N ILE A 29 -9.78 2.84 8.19
CA ILE A 29 -11.18 3.26 8.30
C ILE A 29 -11.37 3.93 9.65
N ARG A 30 -11.77 5.21 9.62
CA ARG A 30 -12.17 5.96 10.82
C ARG A 30 -13.66 6.15 10.80
N VAL A 31 -14.36 5.72 11.84
CA VAL A 31 -15.82 5.81 11.96
C VAL A 31 -16.18 6.69 13.15
N TRP A 32 -17.16 7.56 12.97
CA TRP A 32 -17.72 8.37 14.04
C TRP A 32 -19.23 8.57 13.84
N ARG A 33 -19.90 9.04 14.90
CA ARG A 33 -21.28 9.51 14.82
C ARG A 33 -21.31 11.02 14.82
N ASP A 34 -21.92 11.58 13.79
CA ASP A 34 -22.25 13.00 13.64
C ASP A 34 -23.64 13.25 14.26
N THR A 35 -23.66 13.79 15.48
CA THR A 35 -24.90 13.97 16.27
C THR A 35 -25.79 15.08 15.75
N GLU A 36 -25.28 15.92 14.84
CA GLU A 36 -26.02 17.07 14.28
C GLU A 36 -26.69 16.71 12.95
N SER A 37 -26.43 15.52 12.41
CA SER A 37 -26.96 15.07 11.13
C SER A 37 -28.12 14.06 11.27
N PRO A 38 -29.16 14.14 10.42
CA PRO A 38 -30.20 13.12 10.36
C PRO A 38 -29.67 11.73 9.94
N GLU A 39 -28.54 11.70 9.23
CA GLU A 39 -27.80 10.48 8.91
C GLU A 39 -26.51 10.50 9.74
N PRO A 40 -26.50 9.94 10.97
CA PRO A 40 -25.40 10.20 11.89
C PRO A 40 -24.14 9.39 11.59
N PHE A 41 -24.20 8.37 10.76
CA PHE A 41 -23.01 7.56 10.47
C PHE A 41 -22.07 8.32 9.52
N ARG A 42 -20.78 8.34 9.89
CA ARG A 42 -19.71 8.85 9.03
C ARG A 42 -18.53 7.91 9.10
N ALA A 43 -17.93 7.67 7.95
CA ALA A 43 -16.63 7.06 7.87
C ALA A 43 -15.73 7.81 6.90
N ARG A 44 -14.44 7.92 7.25
CA ARG A 44 -13.36 8.32 6.35
C ARG A 44 -12.48 7.11 6.08
N ILE A 45 -12.27 6.83 4.82
CA ILE A 45 -11.52 5.68 4.33
C ILE A 45 -10.26 6.20 3.63
N ILE A 46 -9.11 5.67 4.01
CA ILE A 46 -7.80 6.05 3.48
C ILE A 46 -7.13 4.78 2.95
N ALA A 47 -6.96 4.69 1.64
CA ALA A 47 -6.31 3.56 0.98
C ALA A 47 -4.90 3.97 0.53
N GLY A 48 -3.88 3.26 1.00
CA GLY A 48 -2.51 3.36 0.51
C GLY A 48 -2.26 2.40 -0.64
N SER A 49 -1.60 2.90 -1.68
CA SER A 49 -1.21 2.08 -2.83
C SER A 49 -0.01 1.20 -2.46
N PRO A 50 -0.02 -0.06 -2.92
CA PRO A 50 1.13 -0.96 -2.82
C PRO A 50 2.42 -0.42 -3.45
N ASN A 51 2.28 0.47 -4.44
CA ASN A 51 3.42 1.02 -5.16
C ASN A 51 4.07 2.22 -4.45
N GLY A 52 3.46 2.71 -3.36
CA GLY A 52 3.86 3.94 -2.69
C GLY A 52 3.25 5.20 -3.31
N ASP A 53 2.19 5.06 -4.12
CA ASP A 53 1.46 6.19 -4.67
C ASP A 53 0.68 6.95 -3.58
N GLU A 54 0.19 8.14 -3.95
CA GLU A 54 -0.63 8.99 -3.10
C GLU A 54 -1.85 8.25 -2.54
N HIS A 55 -2.13 8.46 -1.25
CA HIS A 55 -3.28 7.85 -0.60
C HIS A 55 -4.60 8.35 -1.19
N THR A 56 -5.51 7.42 -1.53
CA THR A 56 -6.88 7.78 -1.90
C THR A 56 -7.71 7.98 -0.63
N ILE A 57 -8.38 9.13 -0.52
CA ILE A 57 -9.29 9.44 0.59
C ILE A 57 -10.72 9.46 0.07
N SER A 58 -11.61 8.70 0.73
CA SER A 58 -13.04 8.71 0.46
C SER A 58 -13.86 8.76 1.76
N TYR A 59 -15.15 9.05 1.62
CA TYR A 59 -16.10 9.12 2.74
C TYR A 59 -17.28 8.20 2.47
N ALA A 60 -17.76 7.55 3.52
CA ALA A 60 -18.95 6.72 3.50
C ALA A 60 -19.98 7.23 4.52
N ARG A 61 -21.25 7.22 4.12
CA ARG A 61 -22.41 7.68 4.90
C ARG A 61 -23.16 6.55 5.57
N ASP A 62 -22.89 5.31 5.18
CA ASP A 62 -23.46 4.14 5.81
C ASP A 62 -22.49 2.94 5.81
N ARG A 63 -22.95 1.84 6.40
CA ARG A 63 -22.17 0.59 6.54
C ARG A 63 -21.98 -0.12 5.20
N ALA A 64 -22.96 -0.04 4.30
CA ALA A 64 -22.90 -0.73 3.01
C ALA A 64 -21.84 -0.08 2.11
N GLU A 65 -21.74 1.25 2.13
CA GLU A 65 -20.69 1.99 1.42
C GLU A 65 -19.30 1.65 1.95
N VAL A 66 -19.12 1.47 3.27
CA VAL A 66 -17.85 1.01 3.85
C VAL A 66 -17.48 -0.38 3.33
N VAL A 67 -18.41 -1.33 3.36
CA VAL A 67 -18.18 -2.69 2.87
C VAL A 67 -17.83 -2.70 1.39
N ALA A 68 -18.55 -1.91 0.57
CA ALA A 68 -18.27 -1.78 -0.85
C ALA A 68 -16.87 -1.21 -1.12
N ALA A 69 -16.42 -0.23 -0.33
CA ALA A 69 -15.09 0.33 -0.44
C ALA A 69 -13.99 -0.66 -0.02
N VAL A 70 -14.23 -1.47 1.03
CA VAL A 70 -13.30 -2.54 1.45
C VAL A 70 -13.17 -3.60 0.35
N ASN A 71 -14.29 -4.09 -0.18
CA ASN A 71 -14.26 -5.10 -1.23
C ASN A 71 -13.52 -4.58 -2.48
N ARG A 72 -13.84 -3.36 -2.93
CA ARG A 72 -13.11 -2.73 -4.03
C ARG A 72 -11.62 -2.62 -3.76
N TRP A 73 -11.22 -2.31 -2.52
CA TRP A 73 -9.80 -2.22 -2.17
C TRP A 73 -9.13 -3.59 -2.22
N LEU A 74 -9.78 -4.63 -1.69
CA LEU A 74 -9.30 -6.02 -1.75
C LEU A 74 -9.17 -6.53 -3.19
N ASP A 75 -10.16 -6.25 -4.04
CA ASP A 75 -10.16 -6.65 -5.45
C ASP A 75 -9.05 -5.99 -6.28
N ASN A 76 -8.49 -4.87 -5.78
CA ASN A 76 -7.38 -4.16 -6.43
C ASN A 76 -6.01 -4.51 -5.83
N LEU A 77 -5.95 -5.40 -4.85
CA LEU A 77 -4.67 -5.90 -4.38
C LEU A 77 -4.06 -6.81 -5.47
N PRO A 78 -2.76 -6.70 -5.73
CA PRO A 78 -2.09 -7.58 -6.68
C PRO A 78 -2.12 -9.03 -6.17
N ASP A 79 -2.39 -9.96 -7.09
CA ASP A 79 -2.18 -11.39 -6.87
C ASP A 79 -0.68 -11.67 -6.71
N ASP A 80 -0.32 -12.51 -5.74
CA ASP A 80 1.05 -12.97 -5.45
C ASP A 80 1.61 -13.86 -6.59
#